data_AF-A0A6P6J9J0-F1
#
_entry.id   AF-A0A6P6J9J0-F1
#
_cell.length_a   1.000
_cell.length_b   1.000
_cell.length_c   1.000
_cell.angle_alpha   90.00
_cell.angle_beta   90.00
_cell.angle_gamma   90.00
#
_symmetry.space_group_name_H-M   'P 1'
#
loop_
_entity.id
_entity.type
_entity.pdbx_description
1 polymer ?
#
loop_
_entity_poly.entity_id
_entity_poly.type
_entity_poly.pdbx_seq_one_letter_code
_entity_poly.pdbx_strand_id
1 'polypeptide(L)'
;MAQMLVVNETLRELHLGKHDMTDTVVERLCETLKLNVSLRYMDPHWITQDGAKCLSEVLKQNPFLKILDLSSNCIEDHDCITSNNIGKEGLKSFIEAMKVNSCLTHIYIWGNKVEELVCMAFSQLISSGRLLEEHTDVSHYEVDDCVFLAEVSHCLCRDYYWTSRYGEYKDSSNSALALMASDSLALQIHPDSHS
;
A
#
# COMPACT_ATOMS: atom_id res chain seq x y z
N MET A 1 -1.46 -20.14 -6.62
CA MET A 1 -0.90 -18.83 -6.27
C MET A 1 -0.01 -18.90 -5.04
N ALA A 2 -0.54 -19.20 -3.86
CA ALA A 2 0.22 -19.34 -2.61
C ALA A 2 1.52 -20.17 -2.75
N GLN A 3 1.44 -21.40 -3.28
CA GLN A 3 2.62 -22.25 -3.45
C GLN A 3 3.72 -21.65 -4.34
N MET A 4 3.33 -20.84 -5.33
CA MET A 4 4.29 -20.18 -6.23
C MET A 4 5.07 -19.10 -5.48
N LEU A 5 4.42 -18.33 -4.61
CA LEU A 5 5.08 -17.28 -3.83
C LEU A 5 6.14 -17.84 -2.87
N VAL A 6 5.97 -19.07 -2.37
CA VAL A 6 6.95 -19.69 -1.48
C VAL A 6 8.25 -20.05 -2.21
N VAL A 7 8.15 -20.53 -3.44
CA VAL A 7 9.31 -21.01 -4.22
C VAL A 7 9.90 -19.93 -5.12
N ASN A 8 9.17 -18.85 -5.37
CA ASN A 8 9.58 -17.83 -6.31
C ASN A 8 10.44 -16.76 -5.63
N GLU A 9 11.74 -16.82 -5.89
CA GLU A 9 12.73 -15.87 -5.35
C GLU A 9 12.91 -14.60 -6.21
N THR A 10 12.21 -14.50 -7.35
CA THR A 10 12.39 -13.41 -8.32
C THR A 10 11.20 -12.46 -8.41
N LEU A 11 9.99 -12.91 -8.08
CA LEU A 11 8.78 -12.11 -8.16
C LEU A 11 8.85 -10.93 -7.19
N ARG A 12 8.75 -9.72 -7.71
CA ARG A 12 8.84 -8.47 -6.92
C ARG A 12 7.48 -7.84 -6.66
N GLU A 13 6.53 -8.01 -7.57
CA GLU A 13 5.25 -7.33 -7.54
C GLU A 13 4.13 -8.36 -7.72
N LEU A 14 3.11 -8.28 -6.86
CA LEU A 14 1.98 -9.19 -6.88
C LEU A 14 0.70 -8.38 -7.02
N HIS A 15 0.07 -8.52 -8.19
CA HIS A 15 -1.20 -7.88 -8.50
C HIS A 15 -2.38 -8.84 -8.28
N LEU A 16 -3.29 -8.53 -7.35
CA LEU A 16 -4.38 -9.42 -6.89
C LEU A 16 -5.78 -9.00 -7.40
N GLY A 17 -5.83 -8.16 -8.44
CA GLY A 17 -7.04 -7.57 -9.06
C GLY A 17 -8.30 -8.45 -9.09
N LYS A 18 -9.47 -7.85 -8.74
CA LYS A 18 -10.86 -8.37 -8.90
C LYS A 18 -11.09 -9.86 -8.64
N HIS A 19 -10.33 -10.48 -7.74
CA HIS A 19 -10.56 -11.86 -7.31
C HIS A 19 -11.04 -11.84 -5.87
N ASP A 20 -12.19 -12.48 -5.59
CA ASP A 20 -12.77 -12.57 -4.24
C ASP A 20 -11.75 -13.21 -3.31
N MET A 21 -11.07 -12.37 -2.54
CA MET A 21 -10.15 -12.77 -1.51
C MET A 21 -10.97 -13.14 -0.28
N THR A 22 -11.48 -14.37 -0.29
CA THR A 22 -12.07 -14.93 0.93
C THR A 22 -11.00 -14.98 2.03
N ASP A 23 -11.43 -14.98 3.30
CA ASP A 23 -10.51 -15.02 4.44
C ASP A 23 -9.52 -16.18 4.34
N THR A 24 -9.95 -17.33 3.81
CA THR A 24 -9.07 -18.50 3.55
C THR A 24 -7.96 -18.20 2.54
N VAL A 25 -8.23 -17.39 1.50
CA VAL A 25 -7.20 -16.98 0.55
C VAL A 25 -6.21 -16.04 1.21
N VAL A 26 -6.69 -15.10 2.04
CA VAL A 26 -5.84 -14.17 2.79
C VAL A 26 -4.98 -14.91 3.81
N GLU A 27 -5.52 -15.88 4.54
CA GLU A 27 -4.77 -16.72 5.47
C GLU A 27 -3.63 -17.47 4.76
N ARG A 28 -3.91 -18.09 3.62
CA ARG A 28 -2.87 -18.75 2.82
C ARG A 28 -1.84 -17.76 2.31
N LEU A 29 -2.26 -16.57 1.88
CA LEU A 29 -1.33 -15.52 1.47
C LEU A 29 -0.41 -15.13 2.64
N CYS A 30 -0.97 -14.97 3.84
CA CYS A 30 -0.22 -14.67 5.07
C CYS A 30 0.82 -15.76 5.39
N GLU A 31 0.47 -17.04 5.28
CA GLU A 31 1.43 -18.14 5.45
C GLU A 31 2.59 -18.05 4.46
N THR A 32 2.30 -17.68 3.21
CA THR A 32 3.33 -17.59 2.16
C THR A 32 4.20 -16.35 2.30
N LEU A 33 3.65 -15.23 2.73
CA LEU A 33 4.40 -14.00 2.98
C LEU A 33 5.40 -14.16 4.12
N LYS A 34 5.16 -15.04 5.10
CA LYS A 34 6.16 -15.34 6.15
C LYS A 34 7.45 -15.95 5.58
N LEU A 35 7.35 -16.67 4.46
CA LEU A 35 8.46 -17.39 3.84
C LEU A 35 9.04 -16.64 2.63
N ASN A 36 8.25 -15.78 2.00
CA ASN A 36 8.67 -15.07 0.80
C ASN A 36 9.71 -13.97 1.12
N VAL A 37 10.83 -14.03 0.41
CA VAL A 37 11.96 -13.09 0.56
C VAL A 37 12.08 -12.10 -0.60
N SER A 38 11.27 -12.28 -1.64
CA SER A 38 11.45 -11.64 -2.94
C SER A 38 10.47 -10.50 -3.21
N LEU A 39 9.25 -10.62 -2.69
CA LEU A 39 8.18 -9.67 -2.92
C LEU A 39 8.47 -8.33 -2.25
N ARG A 40 8.16 -7.25 -2.95
CA ARG A 40 8.37 -5.86 -2.53
C ARG A 40 7.08 -5.05 -2.59
N TYR A 41 6.18 -5.39 -3.52
CA TYR A 41 4.90 -4.72 -3.75
C TYR A 41 3.74 -5.71 -3.72
N MET A 42 2.61 -5.31 -3.15
CA MET A 42 1.36 -6.06 -3.19
C MET A 42 0.13 -5.14 -3.15
N ASP A 43 -0.90 -5.43 -3.95
CA ASP A 43 -2.18 -4.68 -4.02
C ASP A 43 -3.41 -5.57 -3.70
N PRO A 44 -3.53 -6.09 -2.47
CA PRO A 44 -4.61 -7.03 -2.18
C PRO A 44 -5.98 -6.34 -2.28
N HIS A 45 -6.82 -6.84 -3.19
CA HIS A 45 -8.20 -6.38 -3.37
C HIS A 45 -9.18 -7.22 -2.54
N TRP A 46 -10.31 -6.61 -2.17
CA TRP A 46 -11.41 -7.23 -1.42
C TRP A 46 -11.00 -7.89 -0.10
N ILE A 47 -10.11 -7.23 0.65
CA ILE A 47 -9.76 -7.70 2.00
C ILE A 47 -10.89 -7.34 2.99
N THR A 48 -11.28 -8.32 3.81
CA THR A 48 -12.15 -8.13 4.98
C THR A 48 -11.36 -7.55 6.16
N GLN A 49 -12.05 -7.06 7.19
CA GLN A 49 -11.40 -6.61 8.42
C GLN A 49 -10.52 -7.69 9.07
N ASP A 50 -10.95 -8.95 9.06
CA ASP A 50 -10.18 -10.03 9.68
C ASP A 50 -9.00 -10.47 8.81
N GLY A 51 -9.17 -10.48 7.48
CA GLY A 51 -8.06 -10.63 6.54
C GLY A 51 -7.01 -9.54 6.71
N ALA A 52 -7.42 -8.29 6.92
CA ALA A 52 -6.50 -7.17 7.14
C ALA A 52 -5.70 -7.33 8.44
N LYS A 53 -6.36 -7.75 9.53
CA LYS A 53 -5.67 -8.06 10.79
C LYS A 53 -4.65 -9.18 10.59
N CYS A 54 -5.06 -10.29 9.98
CA CYS A 54 -4.17 -11.41 9.69
C CYS A 54 -2.94 -10.98 8.90
N LEU A 55 -3.15 -10.20 7.83
CA LEU A 55 -2.09 -9.67 6.99
C LEU A 55 -1.16 -8.73 7.78
N SER A 56 -1.72 -7.80 8.55
CA SER A 56 -0.94 -6.86 9.35
C SER A 56 -0.04 -7.55 10.38
N GLU A 57 -0.49 -8.65 10.99
CA GLU A 57 0.33 -9.44 11.92
C GLU A 57 1.53 -10.08 11.23
N VAL A 58 1.36 -10.54 9.99
CA VAL A 58 2.48 -11.05 9.19
C VAL A 58 3.41 -9.93 8.77
N LEU A 59 2.86 -8.78 8.38
CA LEU A 59 3.64 -7.61 7.98
C LEU A 59 4.45 -7.02 9.12
N LYS A 60 4.12 -7.23 10.40
CA LYS A 60 5.01 -6.86 11.52
C LYS A 60 6.38 -7.57 11.45
N GLN A 61 6.43 -8.75 10.86
CA GLN A 61 7.62 -9.62 10.86
C GLN A 61 8.23 -9.80 9.47
N ASN A 62 7.54 -9.42 8.40
CA ASN A 62 8.06 -9.56 7.03
C ASN A 62 9.08 -8.44 6.72
N PRO A 63 10.37 -8.73 6.55
CA PRO A 63 11.40 -7.71 6.36
C PRO A 63 11.62 -7.37 4.88
N PHE A 64 10.69 -7.70 3.99
CA PHE A 64 10.89 -7.67 2.54
C PHE A 64 9.85 -6.82 1.81
N LEU A 65 8.59 -6.89 2.19
CA LEU A 65 7.52 -6.11 1.59
C LEU A 65 7.67 -4.64 1.99
N LYS A 66 7.72 -3.77 0.98
CA LYS A 66 7.94 -2.33 1.14
C LYS A 66 6.72 -1.50 0.82
N ILE A 67 5.90 -1.96 -0.11
CA ILE A 67 4.75 -1.23 -0.62
C ILE A 67 3.51 -2.09 -0.48
N LEU A 68 2.49 -1.54 0.18
CA LEU A 68 1.17 -2.13 0.29
C LEU A 68 0.14 -1.16 -0.26
N ASP A 69 -0.50 -1.53 -1.37
CA ASP A 69 -1.57 -0.76 -1.96
C ASP A 69 -2.93 -1.33 -1.53
N LEU A 70 -3.63 -0.60 -0.68
CA LEU A 70 -4.99 -0.91 -0.22
C LEU A 70 -6.00 0.05 -0.85
N SER A 71 -5.57 0.93 -1.76
CA SER A 71 -6.42 1.95 -2.34
C SER A 71 -7.63 1.29 -3.02
N SER A 72 -8.81 1.85 -2.76
CA SER A 72 -10.00 1.44 -3.49
C SER A 72 -10.15 2.34 -4.69
N ASN A 73 -10.23 1.74 -5.87
CA ASN A 73 -10.64 2.43 -7.08
C ASN A 73 -12.15 2.73 -7.04
N CYS A 74 -12.61 3.57 -6.12
CA CYS A 74 -13.92 4.22 -6.30
C CYS A 74 -13.70 5.35 -7.32
N ILE A 75 -14.13 5.09 -8.55
CA ILE A 75 -14.33 6.13 -9.56
C ILE A 75 -15.84 6.22 -9.73
N GLU A 76 -16.40 7.28 -9.15
CA GLU A 76 -17.70 7.93 -9.43
C GLU A 76 -18.95 7.04 -9.58
N ASP A 77 -19.92 7.28 -8.69
CA ASP A 77 -21.36 7.14 -8.88
C ASP A 77 -21.88 5.86 -9.55
N HIS A 78 -22.01 4.79 -8.76
CA HIS A 78 -23.30 4.15 -8.43
C HIS A 78 -23.18 2.71 -7.95
N ASP A 79 -22.04 2.06 -8.13
CA ASP A 79 -21.79 0.72 -7.58
C ASP A 79 -20.29 0.55 -7.37
N CYS A 80 -19.77 0.86 -6.16
CA CYS A 80 -18.40 0.49 -5.81
C CYS A 80 -18.36 -1.04 -5.64
N ILE A 81 -18.15 -1.75 -6.76
CA ILE A 81 -17.94 -3.21 -6.81
C ILE A 81 -16.60 -3.59 -6.14
N THR A 82 -15.71 -2.62 -5.88
CA THR A 82 -14.33 -2.86 -5.40
C THR A 82 -13.94 -2.11 -4.12
N SER A 83 -14.88 -1.88 -3.20
CA SER A 83 -14.51 -1.37 -1.88
C SER A 83 -13.90 -2.49 -1.03
N ASN A 84 -12.69 -2.22 -0.53
CA ASN A 84 -12.07 -3.02 0.50
C ASN A 84 -12.93 -2.88 1.77
N ASN A 85 -13.39 -3.99 2.36
CA ASN A 85 -14.14 -3.98 3.62
C ASN A 85 -13.19 -4.16 4.82
N ILE A 86 -12.05 -3.46 4.78
CA ILE A 86 -10.99 -3.54 5.79
C ILE A 86 -11.49 -3.03 7.15
N GLY A 87 -12.42 -2.07 7.14
CA GLY A 87 -12.92 -1.43 8.35
C GLY A 87 -11.83 -0.67 9.13
N LYS A 88 -12.25 0.05 10.16
CA LYS A 88 -11.33 0.87 10.97
C LYS A 88 -10.25 0.05 11.68
N GLU A 89 -10.62 -1.12 12.19
CA GLU A 89 -9.68 -1.96 12.95
C GLU A 89 -8.62 -2.59 12.05
N GLY A 90 -8.98 -2.92 10.80
CA GLY A 90 -8.02 -3.42 9.81
C GLY A 90 -7.01 -2.35 9.41
N LEU A 91 -7.47 -1.13 9.08
CA LEU A 91 -6.58 -0.02 8.75
C LEU A 91 -5.66 0.34 9.93
N LYS A 92 -6.21 0.39 11.14
CA LYS A 92 -5.43 0.63 12.36
C LYS A 92 -4.36 -0.45 12.57
N SER A 93 -4.66 -1.70 12.27
CA SER A 93 -3.69 -2.79 12.43
C SER A 93 -2.52 -2.67 11.44
N PHE A 94 -2.74 -2.15 10.22
CA PHE A 94 -1.64 -1.81 9.31
C PHE A 94 -0.76 -0.66 9.83
N ILE A 95 -1.35 0.38 10.42
CA ILE A 95 -0.59 1.47 11.06
C ILE A 95 0.30 0.92 12.19
N GLU A 96 -0.25 0.06 13.05
CA GLU A 96 0.52 -0.60 14.10
C GLU A 96 1.61 -1.52 13.54
N ALA A 97 1.35 -2.19 12.41
CA ALA A 97 2.37 -2.99 11.73
C ALA A 97 3.52 -2.11 11.22
N MET A 98 3.24 -0.95 10.62
CA MET A 98 4.26 -0.01 10.17
C MET A 98 5.10 0.56 11.32
N LYS A 99 4.49 0.85 12.47
CA LYS A 99 5.24 1.32 13.66
C LYS A 99 6.31 0.32 14.10
N VAL A 100 6.08 -0.98 13.92
CA VAL A 100 6.99 -2.06 14.33
C VAL A 100 7.96 -2.44 13.21
N ASN A 101 7.46 -2.62 12.00
CA ASN A 101 8.26 -3.05 10.85
C ASN A 101 8.74 -1.84 10.07
N SER A 102 10.05 -1.55 10.09
CA SER A 102 10.67 -0.45 9.33
C SER A 102 10.79 -0.69 7.82
N CYS A 103 10.58 -1.91 7.33
CA CYS A 103 10.69 -2.23 5.90
C CYS A 103 9.47 -1.78 5.10
N LEU A 104 8.26 -1.85 5.69
CA LEU A 104 7.04 -1.38 5.04
C LEU A 104 7.04 0.16 5.00
N THR A 105 7.50 0.76 3.91
CA THR A 105 7.70 2.21 3.80
C THR A 105 6.54 2.94 3.16
N HIS A 106 5.77 2.28 2.30
CA HIS A 106 4.65 2.87 1.56
C HIS A 106 3.34 2.18 1.88
N ILE A 107 2.28 2.98 2.04
CA ILE A 107 0.92 2.49 2.19
C ILE A 107 -0.06 3.43 1.48
N TYR A 108 -0.90 2.86 0.63
CA TYR A 108 -1.94 3.60 -0.10
C TYR A 108 -3.30 3.15 0.39
N ILE A 109 -4.16 4.08 0.80
CA ILE A 109 -5.43 3.79 1.46
C ILE A 109 -6.60 4.63 0.96
N TRP A 110 -6.40 5.50 -0.03
CA TRP A 110 -7.48 6.33 -0.55
C TRP A 110 -8.65 5.48 -1.07
N GLY A 111 -9.86 6.03 -1.00
CA GLY A 111 -11.09 5.32 -1.38
C GLY A 111 -11.60 4.30 -0.35
N ASN A 112 -10.88 4.07 0.75
CA ASN A 112 -11.40 3.28 1.87
C ASN A 112 -12.28 4.14 2.79
N LYS A 113 -13.20 3.49 3.52
CA LYS A 113 -13.94 4.16 4.60
C LYS A 113 -13.02 4.40 5.79
N VAL A 114 -12.54 5.63 5.93
CA VAL A 114 -11.68 6.06 7.04
C VAL A 114 -12.51 6.77 8.11
N GLU A 115 -12.36 6.34 9.37
CA GLU A 115 -12.96 7.01 10.53
C GLU A 115 -11.93 7.90 11.21
N GLU A 116 -12.39 8.89 12.01
CA GLU A 116 -11.55 9.88 12.69
C GLU A 116 -10.35 9.27 13.44
N LEU A 117 -10.55 8.15 14.16
CA LEU A 117 -9.47 7.46 14.87
C LEU A 117 -8.34 6.98 13.93
N VAL A 118 -8.70 6.57 12.72
CA VAL A 118 -7.73 6.16 11.70
C VAL A 118 -7.04 7.40 11.12
N CYS A 119 -7.78 8.49 10.87
CA CYS A 119 -7.20 9.76 10.44
C CYS A 119 -6.15 10.28 11.44
N MET A 120 -6.47 10.28 12.74
CA MET A 120 -5.55 10.65 13.80
C MET A 120 -4.31 9.75 13.83
N ALA A 121 -4.50 8.43 13.70
CA ALA A 121 -3.40 7.47 13.70
C ALA A 121 -2.48 7.65 12.49
N PHE A 122 -3.02 7.96 11.30
CA PHE A 122 -2.23 8.31 10.12
C PHE A 122 -1.50 9.64 10.29
N SER A 123 -2.18 10.68 10.78
CA SER A 123 -1.54 11.97 11.08
C SER A 123 -0.36 11.81 12.04
N GLN A 124 -0.49 11.00 13.10
CA GLN A 124 0.61 10.68 14.00
C GLN A 124 1.73 9.90 13.31
N LEU A 125 1.39 8.93 12.46
CA LEU A 125 2.37 8.15 11.71
C LEU A 125 3.20 9.04 10.77
N ILE A 126 2.55 9.97 10.07
CA ILE A 126 3.19 10.96 9.20
C ILE A 126 4.03 11.94 10.01
N SER A 127 3.45 12.53 11.06
CA SER A 127 4.14 13.51 11.93
C SER A 127 5.35 12.92 12.65
N SER A 128 5.34 11.61 12.94
CA SER A 128 6.49 10.92 13.52
C SER A 128 7.67 10.72 12.55
N GLY A 129 7.47 11.00 11.26
CA GLY A 129 8.41 10.70 10.19
C GLY A 129 8.47 9.22 9.83
N ARG A 130 7.63 8.37 10.45
CA ARG A 130 7.59 6.95 10.14
C ARG A 130 7.01 6.69 8.76
N LEU A 131 5.97 7.42 8.37
CA LEU A 131 5.44 7.42 7.00
C LEU A 131 5.75 8.78 6.38
N LEU A 132 6.46 8.81 5.24
CA LEU A 132 6.70 10.06 4.52
C LEU A 132 5.46 10.44 3.72
N GLU A 133 5.23 11.74 3.54
CA GLU A 133 4.07 12.25 2.78
C GLU A 133 4.08 11.77 1.32
N GLU A 134 5.26 11.53 0.75
CA GLU A 134 5.45 10.99 -0.60
C GLU A 134 5.24 9.47 -0.72
N HIS A 135 5.12 8.76 0.42
CA HIS A 135 4.94 7.30 0.47
C HIS A 135 3.49 6.87 0.71
N THR A 136 2.54 7.80 0.52
CA THR A 136 1.11 7.55 0.69
C THR A 136 0.28 8.43 -0.24
N ASP A 137 -0.97 8.05 -0.49
CA ASP A 137 -1.94 8.79 -1.31
C ASP A 137 -2.84 9.71 -0.48
N VAL A 138 -2.53 9.89 0.81
CA VAL A 138 -3.31 10.72 1.73
C VAL A 138 -2.48 11.76 2.46
N SER A 139 -3.00 12.98 2.56
CA SER A 139 -2.50 14.01 3.48
C SER A 139 -3.51 14.24 4.60
N HIS A 140 -3.02 14.59 5.79
CA HIS A 140 -3.89 14.94 6.90
C HIS A 140 -4.20 16.44 6.90
N TYR A 141 -5.41 16.80 7.28
CA TYR A 141 -5.82 18.18 7.50
C TYR A 141 -6.77 18.27 8.70
N GLU A 142 -6.92 19.47 9.25
CA GLU A 142 -7.71 19.71 10.46
C GLU A 142 -8.86 20.68 10.18
N VAL A 143 -10.06 20.34 10.64
CA VAL A 143 -11.25 21.20 10.60
C VAL A 143 -11.97 21.07 11.93
N ASP A 144 -12.20 22.19 12.62
CA ASP A 144 -12.89 22.22 13.93
C ASP A 144 -12.30 21.21 14.95
N ASP A 145 -10.98 21.21 15.11
CA ASP A 145 -10.20 20.29 15.97
C ASP A 145 -10.33 18.79 15.61
N CYS A 146 -10.93 18.47 14.45
CA CYS A 146 -11.09 17.12 13.94
C CYS A 146 -10.09 16.86 12.80
N VAL A 147 -9.41 15.72 12.84
CA VAL A 147 -8.43 15.32 11.82
C VAL A 147 -9.10 14.50 10.72
N PHE A 148 -8.83 14.88 9.48
CA PHE A 148 -9.31 14.21 8.28
C PHE A 148 -8.16 13.84 7.34
N LEU A 149 -8.43 12.98 6.37
CA LEU A 149 -7.51 12.63 5.30
C LEU A 149 -8.06 13.10 3.95
N ALA A 150 -7.20 13.71 3.13
CA ALA A 150 -7.49 14.13 1.76
C ALA A 150 -6.58 13.40 0.78
N GLU A 151 -7.10 13.08 -0.40
CA GLU A 151 -6.30 12.52 -1.51
C GLU A 151 -5.18 13.50 -1.88
N VAL A 152 -3.98 12.97 -2.02
CA VAL A 152 -2.89 13.68 -2.69
C VAL A 152 -2.52 12.93 -3.95
N SER A 153 -2.30 13.67 -5.03
CA SER A 153 -1.98 13.10 -6.35
C SER A 153 -0.56 12.50 -6.44
N HIS A 154 0.02 12.08 -5.32
CA HIS A 154 1.23 11.24 -5.26
C HIS A 154 0.90 9.77 -5.52
N CYS A 155 -0.11 9.52 -6.36
CA CYS A 155 -0.46 8.18 -6.77
C CYS A 155 0.77 7.57 -7.44
N LEU A 156 1.12 6.32 -7.08
CA LEU A 156 1.58 5.36 -8.08
C LEU A 156 0.75 5.62 -9.33
N CYS A 157 1.41 6.11 -10.39
CA CYS A 157 0.73 6.67 -11.52
C CYS A 157 -0.48 5.81 -11.89
N ARG A 158 -1.67 6.41 -11.90
CA ARG A 158 -2.95 5.80 -12.33
C ARG A 158 -2.88 5.20 -13.75
N ASP A 159 -1.73 5.30 -14.42
CA ASP A 159 -1.36 4.63 -15.66
C ASP A 159 -1.52 3.09 -15.61
N TYR A 160 -1.56 2.44 -14.44
CA TYR A 160 -1.90 1.00 -14.38
C TYR A 160 -3.34 0.71 -14.84
N TYR A 161 -4.27 1.66 -14.71
CA TYR A 161 -5.67 1.47 -15.09
C TYR A 161 -6.05 2.15 -16.42
N TRP A 162 -5.19 3.00 -16.98
CA TRP A 162 -5.44 3.64 -18.27
C TRP A 162 -4.67 2.98 -19.43
N THR A 163 -4.99 1.71 -19.72
CA THR A 163 -4.94 1.29 -21.12
C THR A 163 -6.21 1.77 -21.79
N SER A 164 -6.16 2.93 -22.44
CA SER A 164 -7.16 3.29 -23.44
C SER A 164 -7.37 2.09 -24.36
N ARG A 165 -8.61 1.61 -24.51
CA ARG A 165 -8.93 0.49 -25.42
C ARG A 165 -8.58 0.78 -26.89
N TYR A 166 -8.16 2.00 -27.19
CA TYR A 166 -7.59 2.39 -28.47
C TYR A 166 -6.48 3.44 -28.25
N GLY A 167 -5.26 3.12 -28.69
CA GLY A 167 -4.18 4.10 -28.87
C GLY A 167 -2.89 3.81 -28.10
N GLU A 168 -1.90 3.30 -28.84
CA GLU A 168 -0.45 3.27 -28.60
C GLU A 168 0.08 2.87 -27.21
N TYR A 169 0.66 1.66 -27.17
CA TYR A 169 1.54 1.16 -26.11
C TYR A 169 2.67 2.16 -25.83
N LYS A 170 2.61 2.84 -24.68
CA LYS A 170 3.79 3.37 -24.01
C LYS A 170 4.11 2.53 -22.78
N ASP A 171 5.36 2.15 -22.73
CA ASP A 171 6.06 1.30 -21.77
C ASP A 171 5.47 1.30 -20.34
N SER A 172 4.62 0.32 -20.03
CA SER A 172 4.05 0.07 -18.70
C SER A 172 5.00 -0.82 -17.88
N SER A 173 6.25 -0.39 -17.75
CA SER A 173 7.30 -1.16 -17.08
C SER A 173 7.47 -0.67 -15.63
N ASN A 174 6.79 -1.35 -14.69
CA ASN A 174 6.98 -1.37 -13.23
C ASN A 174 7.07 0.00 -12.52
N SER A 175 5.91 0.59 -12.20
CA SER A 175 5.83 1.81 -11.38
C SER A 175 6.32 1.60 -9.95
N ALA A 176 6.14 0.41 -9.36
CA ALA A 176 6.67 0.10 -8.04
C ALA A 176 8.22 -0.04 -8.06
N LEU A 177 8.80 -0.59 -9.13
CA LEU A 177 10.25 -0.52 -9.37
C LEU A 177 10.74 0.93 -9.55
N ALA A 178 9.95 1.80 -10.18
CA ALA A 178 10.30 3.21 -10.35
C ALA A 178 10.32 3.97 -9.02
N LEU A 179 9.34 3.75 -8.13
CA LEU A 179 9.36 4.30 -6.76
C LEU A 179 10.59 3.82 -5.98
N MET A 180 10.85 2.52 -6.05
CA MET A 180 12.02 1.88 -5.42
C MET A 180 13.37 2.37 -5.99
N ALA A 181 13.40 2.82 -7.25
CA ALA A 181 14.59 3.39 -7.89
C ALA A 181 14.80 4.86 -7.49
N SER A 182 13.72 5.62 -7.25
CA SER A 182 13.79 7.02 -6.81
C SER A 182 14.42 7.18 -5.42
N ASP A 183 14.11 6.26 -4.51
CA ASP A 183 14.76 6.14 -3.18
C ASP A 183 16.29 5.97 -3.29
N SER A 184 16.76 5.25 -4.32
CA SER A 184 18.19 5.00 -4.52
C SER A 184 18.94 6.21 -5.11
N LEU A 185 18.23 7.14 -5.76
CA LEU A 185 18.77 8.37 -6.32
C LEU A 185 18.81 9.52 -5.29
N ALA A 186 17.84 9.57 -4.37
CA ALA A 186 17.81 10.56 -3.28
C ALA A 186 19.01 10.42 -2.31
N LEU A 187 19.59 9.21 -2.19
CA LEU A 187 20.78 8.95 -1.38
C LEU A 187 22.12 9.35 -2.04
N GLN A 188 22.13 9.88 -3.27
CA GLN A 188 23.36 10.28 -3.96
C GLN A 188 23.63 11.79 -4.00
N ILE A 189 22.81 12.63 -3.36
CA ILE A 189 22.96 14.10 -3.43
C ILE A 189 23.25 14.70 -2.05
N HIS A 190 24.53 14.76 -1.65
CA HIS A 190 25.28 15.93 -1.10
C HIS A 190 26.49 15.53 -0.23
N PRO A 191 27.50 16.41 0.00
CA PRO A 191 27.93 17.61 -0.74
C PRO A 191 29.46 17.63 -0.99
N ASP A 192 29.92 17.96 -2.20
CA ASP A 192 31.30 18.40 -2.41
C ASP A 192 31.30 19.71 -3.19
N SER A 193 31.43 20.83 -2.47
CA SER A 193 32.09 22.06 -2.96
C SER A 193 32.01 23.16 -1.92
N HIS A 194 32.93 23.14 -0.95
CA HIS A 194 33.54 24.38 -0.47
C HIS A 194 35.00 24.10 -0.13
N SER A 195 35.87 24.53 -1.04
CA SER A 195 37.29 24.83 -0.79
C SER A 195 37.48 26.31 -1.07
#